data_AF-A0A436E3U0-F1
#
_entry.id   AF-A0A436E3U0-F1
#
_cell.length_a   1.000
_cell.length_b   1.000
_cell.length_c   1.000
_cell.angle_alpha   90.00
_cell.angle_beta   90.00
_cell.angle_gamma   90.00
#
_symmetry.space_group_name_H-M   'P 1'
#
loop_
_entity.id
_entity.type
_entity.pdbx_description
1 polymer ?
#
loop_
_entity_poly.entity_id
_entity_poly.type
_entity_poly.pdbx_seq_one_letter_code
_entity_poly.pdbx_strand_id
1 'polypeptide(L)'
;ELLRRARRWQRENTDDTERQSQVRALADRVQRLQRIGPWACANPRITQEQFAEHLKRIRNDYCRGGLRDTINRFIPQPAGPRCAHIRVPEALGLHEHAGSIDDAVAELHRRMQDTVTNIVAELAANGGFIFYPNPFYRP
;
A
#
# COMPACT_ATOMS: atom_id res chain seq x y z
N GLU A 1 11.35 19.31 -7.49
CA GLU A 1 12.43 20.27 -7.83
C GLU A 1 13.64 20.23 -6.88
N LEU A 2 13.45 20.29 -5.55
CA LEU A 2 14.55 20.27 -4.56
C LEU A 2 15.54 19.09 -4.71
N LEU A 3 15.04 17.84 -4.74
CA LEU A 3 15.89 16.64 -4.87
C LEU A 3 16.71 16.63 -6.18
N ARG A 4 16.14 17.17 -7.26
CA ARG A 4 16.82 17.28 -8.56
C ARG A 4 18.00 18.24 -8.48
N ARG A 5 17.82 19.37 -7.79
CA ARG A 5 18.89 20.36 -7.54
C ARG A 5 19.98 19.79 -6.62
N ALA A 6 19.60 19.09 -5.55
CA ALA A 6 20.55 18.44 -4.64
C ALA A 6 21.44 17.41 -5.37
N ARG A 7 20.85 16.56 -6.22
CA ARG A 7 21.61 15.58 -7.04
C ARG A 7 22.49 16.24 -8.09
N ARG A 8 22.05 17.35 -8.69
CA ARG A 8 22.87 18.13 -9.62
C ARG A 8 24.08 18.72 -8.90
N TRP A 9 23.85 19.41 -7.78
CA TRP A 9 24.91 20.00 -6.96
C TRP A 9 25.96 18.97 -6.53
N GLN A 10 25.53 17.76 -6.12
CA GLN A 10 26.44 16.67 -5.74
C GLN A 10 27.39 16.22 -6.86
N ARG A 11 26.96 16.30 -8.13
CA ARG A 11 27.80 15.95 -9.29
C ARG A 11 28.78 17.07 -9.67
N GLU A 12 28.44 18.30 -9.32
CA GLU A 12 29.23 19.50 -9.65
C GLU A 12 30.24 19.86 -8.54
N ASN A 13 30.04 19.38 -7.31
CA ASN A 13 30.85 19.74 -6.13
C ASN A 13 31.52 18.50 -5.53
N THR A 14 32.36 17.83 -6.32
CA THR A 14 33.07 16.60 -5.93
C THR A 14 34.25 16.84 -4.98
N ASP A 15 34.74 18.08 -4.95
CA ASP A 15 35.98 18.44 -4.24
C ASP A 15 35.78 18.61 -2.72
N ASP A 16 34.53 18.79 -2.27
CA ASP A 16 34.15 18.90 -0.87
C ASP A 16 33.40 17.64 -0.42
N THR A 17 34.18 16.61 -0.04
CA THR A 17 33.65 15.29 0.31
C THR A 17 32.74 15.33 1.55
N GLU A 18 33.05 16.19 2.53
CA GLU A 18 32.26 16.31 3.75
C GLU A 18 30.88 16.90 3.45
N ARG A 19 30.84 18.03 2.75
CA ARG A 19 29.58 18.68 2.38
C ARG A 19 28.78 17.85 1.39
N GLN A 20 29.44 17.12 0.49
CA GLN A 20 28.78 16.15 -0.39
C GLN A 20 28.07 15.05 0.41
N SER A 21 28.72 14.51 1.45
CA SER A 21 28.13 13.53 2.36
C SER A 21 26.91 14.08 3.11
N GLN A 22 27.00 15.30 3.64
CA GLN A 22 25.89 15.97 4.34
C GLN A 22 24.69 16.20 3.41
N VAL A 23 24.93 16.70 2.19
CA VAL A 23 23.87 16.91 1.20
C VAL A 23 23.26 15.58 0.76
N ARG A 24 24.05 14.51 0.65
CA ARG A 24 23.54 13.15 0.37
C ARG A 24 22.64 12.65 1.49
N ALA A 25 23.09 12.73 2.74
CA ALA A 25 22.30 12.33 3.89
C ALA A 25 20.96 13.10 3.98
N LEU A 26 20.99 14.41 3.73
CA LEU A 26 19.80 15.25 3.74
C LEU A 26 18.85 14.91 2.57
N ALA A 27 19.37 14.76 1.35
CA ALA A 27 18.58 14.38 0.18
C ALA A 27 17.92 13.01 0.37
N ASP A 28 18.64 12.04 0.93
CA ASP A 28 18.11 10.72 1.26
C ASP A 28 17.01 10.80 2.31
N ARG A 29 17.20 11.62 3.36
CA ARG A 29 16.18 11.82 4.41
C ARG A 29 14.91 12.47 3.84
N VAL A 30 15.04 13.50 3.01
CA VAL A 30 13.92 14.13 2.31
C VAL A 30 13.21 13.13 1.39
N GLN A 31 13.97 12.34 0.63
CA GLN A 31 13.39 11.32 -0.26
C GLN A 31 12.60 10.27 0.52
N ARG A 32 13.07 9.81 1.68
CA ARG A 32 12.33 8.88 2.55
C ARG A 32 11.04 9.51 3.08
N LEU A 33 11.09 10.75 3.55
CA LEU A 33 9.90 11.47 4.00
C LEU A 33 8.87 11.64 2.87
N GLN A 34 9.30 11.96 1.66
CA GLN A 34 8.41 12.09 0.50
C GLN A 34 7.76 10.76 0.08
N ARG A 35 8.32 9.61 0.45
CA ARG A 35 7.65 8.31 0.25
C ARG A 35 6.43 8.17 1.17
N ILE A 36 6.41 8.83 2.32
CA ILE A 36 5.22 8.90 3.18
C ILE A 36 4.40 10.10 2.69
N GLY A 37 3.49 9.85 1.76
CA GLY A 37 2.66 10.91 1.17
C GLY A 37 1.65 11.48 2.18
N PRO A 38 1.00 12.61 1.86
CA PRO A 38 0.01 13.25 2.73
C PRO A 38 -1.14 12.33 3.17
N TRP A 39 -1.45 11.33 2.34
CA TRP A 39 -2.42 10.27 2.64
C TRP A 39 -2.15 9.54 3.97
N ALA A 40 -0.87 9.43 4.37
CA ALA A 40 -0.47 8.73 5.59
C ALA A 40 -1.00 9.43 6.85
N CYS A 41 -1.19 10.75 6.80
CA CYS A 41 -1.68 11.56 7.92
C CYS A 41 -3.15 11.96 7.75
N ALA A 42 -3.83 11.49 6.70
CA ALA A 42 -5.13 12.04 6.31
C ALA A 42 -6.27 11.64 7.26
N ASN A 43 -6.17 10.48 7.92
CA ASN A 43 -7.25 9.91 8.72
C ASN A 43 -6.78 9.53 10.12
N PRO A 44 -7.62 9.69 11.17
CA PRO A 44 -7.27 9.31 12.55
C PRO A 44 -7.16 7.79 12.76
N ARG A 45 -7.77 7.00 11.87
CA ARG A 45 -7.73 5.54 11.89
C ARG A 45 -7.28 5.02 10.53
N ILE A 46 -6.61 3.87 10.54
CA ILE A 46 -6.11 3.18 9.35
C ILE A 46 -6.54 1.72 9.34
N THR A 47 -6.71 1.16 8.15
CA THR A 47 -7.01 -0.28 7.97
C THR A 47 -5.77 -1.13 8.21
N GLN A 48 -5.96 -2.44 8.30
CA GLN A 48 -4.85 -3.39 8.40
C GLN A 48 -3.89 -3.31 7.20
N GLU A 49 -4.40 -3.09 5.99
CA GLU A 49 -3.62 -2.95 4.76
C GLU A 49 -2.77 -1.69 4.78
N GLN A 50 -3.36 -0.56 5.21
CA GLN A 50 -2.65 0.71 5.34
C GLN A 50 -1.52 0.59 6.38
N PHE A 51 -1.79 -0.06 7.52
CA PHE A 51 -0.76 -0.32 8.53
C PHE A 51 0.35 -1.25 8.01
N ALA A 52 0.00 -2.32 7.30
CA ALA A 52 0.97 -3.23 6.69
C ALA A 52 1.86 -2.51 5.64
N GLU A 53 1.29 -1.62 4.83
CA GLU A 53 2.03 -0.81 3.86
C GLU A 53 2.98 0.18 4.56
N HIS A 54 2.55 0.82 5.65
CA HIS A 54 3.44 1.65 6.47
C HIS A 54 4.62 0.85 7.04
N LEU A 55 4.36 -0.31 7.63
CA LEU A 55 5.41 -1.19 8.15
C LEU A 55 6.37 -1.65 7.06
N LYS A 56 5.85 -2.03 5.89
CA LYS A 56 6.67 -2.42 4.73
C LYS A 56 7.63 -1.30 4.32
N ARG A 57 7.14 -0.05 4.22
CA ARG A 57 7.97 1.12 3.89
C ARG A 57 9.06 1.39 4.93
N ILE A 58 8.69 1.37 6.22
CA ILE A 58 9.65 1.55 7.32
C ILE A 58 10.75 0.48 7.25
N ARG A 59 10.38 -0.80 7.08
CA ARG A 59 11.36 -1.89 6.95
C ARG A 59 12.28 -1.70 5.75
N ASN A 60 11.73 -1.29 4.60
CA ASN A 60 12.54 -1.02 3.42
C ASN A 60 13.55 0.11 3.65
N ASP A 61 13.16 1.17 4.35
CA ASP A 61 13.99 2.35 4.56
C ASP A 61 15.05 2.18 5.66
N TYR A 62 14.70 1.47 6.74
CA TYR A 62 15.48 1.42 7.98
C TYR A 62 16.07 0.06 8.32
N CYS A 63 15.43 -1.06 7.96
CA CYS A 63 16.01 -2.39 8.20
C CYS A 63 17.05 -2.67 7.10
N ARG A 64 18.33 -2.78 7.50
CA ARG A 64 19.49 -3.04 6.64
C ARG A 64 20.47 -3.95 7.39
N GLY A 65 21.12 -4.85 6.66
CA GLY A 65 22.25 -5.63 7.19
C GLY A 65 22.12 -7.12 6.89
N GLY A 66 21.15 -7.79 7.52
CA GLY A 66 21.06 -9.25 7.47
C GLY A 66 20.26 -9.81 6.28
N LEU A 67 20.46 -11.09 5.98
CA LEU A 67 19.62 -11.85 5.05
C LEU A 67 18.13 -11.78 5.44
N ARG A 68 17.84 -11.82 6.75
CA ARG A 68 16.49 -11.67 7.30
C ARG A 68 15.86 -10.31 6.91
N ASP A 69 16.63 -9.22 6.96
CA ASP A 69 16.14 -7.89 6.57
C ASP A 69 15.88 -7.81 5.08
N THR A 70 16.76 -8.40 4.27
CA THR A 70 16.59 -8.51 2.82
C THR A 70 15.32 -9.26 2.48
N ILE A 71 15.06 -10.42 3.10
CA ILE A 71 13.87 -11.22 2.89
C ILE A 71 12.59 -10.47 3.33
N ASN A 72 12.63 -9.80 4.48
CA ASN A 72 11.50 -9.03 5.01
C ASN A 72 11.07 -7.85 4.13
N ARG A 73 11.89 -7.42 3.16
CA ARG A 73 11.49 -6.43 2.16
C ARG A 73 10.57 -7.01 1.09
N PHE A 74 10.69 -8.31 0.81
CA PHE A 74 9.96 -8.98 -0.26
C PHE A 74 8.79 -9.81 0.25
N ILE A 75 8.86 -10.34 1.47
CA ILE A 75 7.78 -11.17 2.04
C ILE A 75 6.75 -10.28 2.76
N PRO A 76 5.49 -10.21 2.28
CA PRO A 76 4.43 -9.51 2.99
C PRO A 76 4.20 -10.15 4.36
N GLN A 77 4.25 -9.35 5.42
CA GLN A 77 3.97 -9.82 6.77
C GLN A 77 2.57 -9.36 7.19
N PRO A 78 1.76 -10.24 7.79
CA PRO A 78 0.49 -9.82 8.36
C PRO A 78 0.70 -8.82 9.50
N ALA A 79 -0.05 -7.73 9.43
CA ALA A 79 -0.13 -6.72 10.49
C ALA A 79 -0.91 -7.22 11.74
N GLY A 80 -1.66 -8.32 11.59
CA GLY A 80 -2.53 -8.90 12.61
C GLY A 80 -3.27 -10.11 12.05
N PRO A 81 -4.22 -10.70 12.80
CA PRO A 81 -5.09 -11.76 12.31
C PRO A 81 -5.80 -11.35 11.02
N ARG A 82 -6.04 -12.30 10.12
CA ARG A 82 -6.77 -12.10 8.86
C ARG A 82 -7.75 -13.25 8.67
N CYS A 83 -8.96 -12.92 8.20
CA CYS A 83 -9.94 -13.90 7.77
C CYS A 83 -10.22 -13.68 6.28
N ALA A 84 -10.18 -14.75 5.48
CA ALA A 84 -10.56 -14.69 4.08
C ALA A 84 -12.03 -15.08 3.95
N HIS A 85 -12.87 -14.13 3.52
CA HIS A 85 -14.27 -14.39 3.22
C HIS A 85 -14.40 -14.74 1.73
N ILE A 86 -14.62 -16.02 1.43
CA ILE A 86 -14.74 -16.52 0.06
C ILE A 86 -16.19 -16.91 -0.18
N ARG A 87 -16.78 -16.41 -1.26
CA ARG A 87 -18.10 -16.81 -1.77
C ARG A 87 -18.06 -16.95 -3.27
N VAL A 88 -19.00 -17.74 -3.78
CA VAL A 88 -19.20 -17.93 -5.21
C VAL A 88 -20.36 -17.03 -5.65
N PRO A 89 -20.21 -16.23 -6.72
CA PRO A 89 -21.31 -15.45 -7.26
C PRO A 89 -22.37 -16.36 -7.89
N GLU A 90 -23.53 -15.80 -8.20
CA GLU A 90 -24.58 -16.51 -8.95
C GLU A 90 -24.05 -17.02 -10.30
N ALA A 91 -24.23 -18.31 -10.56
CA ALA A 91 -23.73 -18.96 -11.78
C ALA A 91 -24.35 -18.36 -13.05
N LEU A 92 -23.54 -18.11 -14.07
CA LEU A 92 -23.99 -17.64 -15.38
C LEU A 92 -23.93 -18.79 -16.39
N GLY A 93 -25.09 -19.20 -16.91
CA GLY A 93 -25.20 -20.19 -17.98
C GLY A 93 -24.80 -19.61 -19.33
N LEU A 94 -23.53 -19.74 -19.72
CA LEU A 94 -23.01 -19.14 -20.95
C LEU A 94 -23.72 -19.65 -22.22
N HIS A 95 -24.23 -20.88 -22.18
CA HIS A 95 -24.95 -21.54 -23.28
C HIS A 95 -26.39 -21.00 -23.46
N GLU A 96 -26.92 -20.31 -22.46
CA GLU A 96 -28.29 -19.74 -22.46
C GLU A 96 -28.27 -18.21 -22.58
N HIS A 97 -27.07 -17.60 -22.59
CA HIS A 97 -26.96 -16.15 -22.62
C HIS A 97 -27.35 -15.59 -23.99
N ALA A 98 -28.52 -14.94 -24.06
CA ALA A 98 -29.00 -14.24 -25.23
C ALA A 98 -28.27 -12.88 -25.36
N GLY A 99 -27.02 -12.92 -25.83
CA GLY A 99 -26.17 -11.72 -25.96
C GLY A 99 -24.83 -12.05 -26.59
N SER A 100 -23.97 -11.04 -26.73
CA SER A 100 -22.58 -11.26 -27.12
C SER A 100 -21.77 -11.87 -25.97
N ILE A 101 -20.58 -12.40 -26.28
CA ILE A 101 -19.65 -12.88 -25.24
C ILE A 101 -19.25 -11.72 -24.30
N ASP A 102 -19.11 -10.51 -24.83
CA ASP A 102 -18.75 -9.34 -24.03
C ASP A 102 -19.85 -8.98 -23.02
N ASP A 103 -21.12 -9.13 -23.41
CA ASP A 103 -22.27 -8.94 -22.51
C ASP A 103 -22.26 -9.99 -21.40
N ALA A 104 -21.94 -11.24 -21.73
CA ALA A 104 -21.82 -12.32 -20.74
C ALA A 104 -20.69 -12.07 -19.73
N VAL A 105 -19.55 -11.56 -20.20
CA VAL A 105 -18.42 -11.19 -19.33
C VAL A 105 -18.76 -10.00 -18.44
N ALA A 106 -19.43 -8.99 -18.98
CA ALA A 106 -19.89 -7.84 -18.20
C ALA A 106 -20.89 -8.26 -17.11
N GLU A 107 -21.81 -9.16 -17.44
CA GLU A 107 -22.78 -9.72 -16.48
C GLU A 107 -22.11 -10.57 -15.41
N LEU A 108 -21.13 -11.42 -15.77
CA LEU A 108 -20.33 -12.16 -14.80
C LEU A 108 -19.60 -11.21 -13.84
N HIS A 109 -18.97 -10.16 -14.38
CA HIS A 109 -18.28 -9.16 -13.58
C HIS A 109 -19.24 -8.44 -12.62
N ARG A 110 -20.44 -8.06 -13.09
CA ARG A 110 -21.48 -7.46 -12.25
C ARG A 110 -21.85 -8.39 -11.09
N ARG A 111 -22.12 -9.67 -11.34
CA ARG A 111 -22.46 -10.66 -10.29
C ARG A 111 -21.33 -10.87 -9.29
N MET A 112 -20.08 -10.90 -9.76
CA MET A 112 -18.90 -10.94 -8.89
C MET A 112 -18.84 -9.70 -8.00
N GLN A 113 -19.06 -8.52 -8.58
CA GLN A 113 -19.03 -7.25 -7.85
C GLN A 113 -20.17 -7.15 -6.83
N ASP A 114 -21.37 -7.61 -7.15
CA ASP A 114 -22.50 -7.67 -6.22
C ASP A 114 -22.19 -8.60 -5.03
N THR A 115 -21.58 -9.75 -5.31
CA THR A 115 -21.16 -10.70 -4.26
C THR A 115 -20.13 -10.07 -3.31
N VAL A 116 -19.14 -9.37 -3.85
CA VAL A 116 -18.14 -8.64 -3.05
C VAL A 116 -18.81 -7.53 -2.23
N THR A 117 -19.71 -6.77 -2.84
CA THR A 117 -20.46 -5.69 -2.17
C THR A 117 -21.27 -6.22 -0.99
N ASN A 118 -21.94 -7.36 -1.17
CA ASN A 118 -22.72 -8.00 -0.11
C ASN A 118 -21.84 -8.49 1.03
N ILE A 119 -20.69 -9.11 0.74
CA ILE A 119 -19.71 -9.50 1.78
C ILE A 119 -19.27 -8.26 2.57
N VAL A 120 -18.93 -7.17 1.89
CA VAL A 120 -18.50 -5.92 2.54
C VAL A 120 -19.62 -5.35 3.43
N ALA A 121 -20.86 -5.33 2.95
CA ALA A 121 -22.01 -4.84 3.70
C ALA A 121 -22.26 -5.67 4.98
N GLU A 122 -22.23 -7.01 4.86
CA GLU A 122 -22.38 -7.90 6.01
C GLU A 122 -21.24 -7.75 7.01
N LEU A 123 -19.99 -7.62 6.54
CA LEU A 123 -18.84 -7.36 7.42
C LEU A 123 -18.97 -6.02 8.13
N ALA A 124 -19.45 -4.97 7.44
CA ALA A 124 -19.70 -3.67 8.05
C ALA A 124 -20.77 -3.77 9.15
N ALA A 125 -21.89 -4.45 8.88
CA ALA A 125 -22.98 -4.64 9.82
C ALA A 125 -22.55 -5.41 11.08
N ASN A 126 -21.64 -6.37 10.93
CA ASN A 126 -21.12 -7.18 12.03
C ASN A 126 -19.87 -6.59 12.72
N GLY A 127 -19.41 -5.40 12.31
CA GLY A 127 -18.19 -4.80 12.85
C GLY A 127 -16.92 -5.59 12.53
N GLY A 128 -16.91 -6.38 11.45
CA GLY A 128 -15.81 -7.26 11.06
C GLY A 128 -14.56 -6.54 10.55
N PHE A 129 -14.62 -5.22 10.34
CA PHE A 129 -13.47 -4.43 9.93
C PHE A 129 -12.59 -4.04 11.12
N ILE A 130 -11.32 -4.42 11.06
CA ILE A 130 -10.32 -4.07 12.06
C ILE A 130 -9.63 -2.76 11.66
N PHE A 131 -9.65 -1.79 12.57
CA PHE A 131 -8.96 -0.51 12.42
C PHE A 131 -7.94 -0.32 13.53
N TYR A 132 -6.87 0.40 13.23
CA TYR A 132 -5.83 0.78 14.18
C TYR A 132 -5.75 2.31 14.30
N PRO A 133 -5.36 2.84 15.47
CA PRO A 133 -4.99 4.25 15.58
C PRO A 133 -3.88 4.61 14.60
N ASN A 134 -4.00 5.73 13.91
CA ASN A 134 -2.98 6.17 12.98
C ASN A 134 -1.83 6.89 13.72
N PRO A 135 -0.61 6.34 13.75
CA PRO A 135 0.52 6.98 14.45
C PRO A 135 1.02 8.26 13.77
N PHE A 136 0.64 8.50 12.51
CA PHE A 136 1.03 9.69 11.74
C PHE A 136 -0.03 10.80 11.79
N TYR A 137 -1.23 10.50 12.29
CA TYR A 137 -2.28 11.50 12.44
C TYR A 137 -1.94 12.43 13.60
N ARG A 138 -1.97 13.74 13.32
CA ARG A 138 -1.96 14.78 14.34
C ARG A 138 -3.24 15.62 14.18
N PRO A 139 -4.04 15.80 15.24
CA PRO A 139 -5.23 16.62 15.20
C PRO A 139 -4.92 18.11 14.97
#